data_AF-A0A7X6VZ99-F1
#
_entry.id   AF-A0A7X6VZ99-F1
#
_cell.length_a   1.000
_cell.length_b   1.000
_cell.length_c   1.000
_cell.angle_alpha   90.00
_cell.angle_beta   90.00
_cell.angle_gamma   90.00
#
_symmetry.space_group_name_H-M   'P 1'
#
loop_
_entity.id
_entity.type
_entity.pdbx_description
1 polymer ?
#
loop_
_entity_poly.entity_id
_entity_poly.type
_entity_poly.pdbx_seq_one_letter_code
_entity_poly.pdbx_strand_id
1 'polypeptide(L)'
;MIRKFLPSQKWKIPVMFVTAILIGLTLLTIYMSKAHSYLSDKPETCINCHIMAPQYATWGHSSHREWTNCNDCHVPHNNIFNTYYFKAMDGLRHATVFTLR
;
A
#
# COMPACT_ATOMS: atom_id res chain seq x y z
N MET A 1 12.97 -31.98 3.46
CA MET A 1 13.40 -30.82 2.64
C MET A 1 13.63 -29.53 3.46
N ILE A 2 12.85 -29.26 4.51
CA ILE A 2 12.90 -28.00 5.31
C ILE A 2 14.21 -27.79 6.10
N ARG A 3 14.89 -28.86 6.55
CA ARG A 3 16.14 -28.75 7.33
C ARG A 3 17.30 -28.06 6.60
N LYS A 4 17.29 -27.99 5.26
CA LYS A 4 18.33 -27.28 4.49
C LYS A 4 18.26 -25.76 4.63
N PHE A 5 17.10 -25.20 4.96
CA PHE A 5 16.90 -23.75 5.09
C PHE A 5 17.10 -23.25 6.54
N LEU A 6 17.29 -24.15 7.50
CA LEU A 6 17.51 -23.78 8.89
C LEU A 6 18.98 -23.40 9.13
N PRO A 7 19.26 -22.25 9.76
CA PRO A 7 20.63 -21.85 10.07
C PRO A 7 21.29 -22.86 11.02
N SER A 8 22.61 -23.01 10.89
CA SER A 8 23.41 -23.85 11.80
C SER A 8 23.26 -23.37 13.25
N GLN A 9 23.49 -24.25 14.25
CA GLN A 9 23.23 -23.95 15.66
C GLN A 9 23.83 -22.61 16.15
N LYS A 10 24.99 -22.20 15.60
CA LYS A 10 25.65 -20.93 15.94
C LYS A 10 24.95 -19.70 15.36
N TRP A 11 24.29 -19.83 14.21
CA TRP A 11 23.64 -18.73 13.49
C TRP A 11 22.14 -18.59 13.80
N LYS A 12 21.54 -19.57 14.49
CA LYS A 12 20.11 -19.54 14.83
C LYS A 12 19.68 -18.28 15.57
N ILE A 13 20.43 -17.89 16.62
CA ILE A 13 20.07 -16.73 17.45
C ILE A 13 20.22 -15.42 16.65
N PRO A 14 21.38 -15.14 15.99
CA PRO A 14 21.51 -13.93 15.15
C PRO A 14 20.44 -13.85 14.06
N VAL A 15 20.18 -14.94 13.33
CA VAL A 15 19.18 -14.95 12.26
C VAL A 15 17.77 -14.71 12.80
N MET A 16 17.44 -15.27 13.96
CA MET A 16 16.14 -15.04 14.60
C MET A 16 15.95 -13.55 14.95
N PHE A 17 16.95 -12.90 15.56
CA PHE A 17 16.87 -11.49 15.91
C PHE A 17 16.77 -10.59 14.66
N VAL A 18 17.62 -10.81 13.66
CA VAL A 18 17.58 -10.03 12.41
C VAL A 18 16.22 -10.19 11.72
N THR A 19 15.71 -11.41 11.64
CA THR A 19 14.40 -11.68 11.03
C THR A 19 13.27 -11.00 11.82
N ALA A 20 13.30 -11.05 13.15
CA ALA A 20 12.32 -10.38 13.99
C ALA A 20 12.32 -8.85 13.80
N ILE A 21 13.51 -8.25 13.73
CA ILE A 21 13.66 -6.81 13.48
C ILE A 21 13.11 -6.46 12.09
N LEU A 22 13.48 -7.21 11.05
CA LEU A 22 12.99 -6.97 9.69
C LEU A 22 11.47 -7.09 9.58
N ILE A 23 10.87 -8.10 10.20
CA ILE A 23 9.41 -8.27 10.25
C ILE A 23 8.78 -7.10 11.01
N GLY A 24 9.33 -6.73 12.18
CA GLY A 24 8.82 -5.63 12.99
C GLY A 24 8.81 -4.30 12.23
N LEU A 25 9.93 -3.97 11.57
CA LEU A 25 10.04 -2.77 10.73
C LEU A 25 9.06 -2.82 9.56
N THR A 26 8.93 -3.97 8.89
CA THR A 26 8.01 -4.12 7.75
C THR A 26 6.56 -3.90 8.17
N LEU A 27 6.13 -4.51 9.28
CA LEU A 27 4.78 -4.34 9.81
C LEU A 27 4.52 -2.89 10.24
N LEU A 28 5.51 -2.25 10.87
CA LEU A 28 5.41 -0.84 11.26
C LEU A 28 5.25 0.06 10.02
N THR A 29 6.02 -0.17 8.96
CA THR A 29 5.90 0.58 7.71
C THR A 29 4.53 0.38 7.06
N ILE A 30 4.02 -0.86 7.00
CA ILE A 30 2.67 -1.16 6.47
C ILE A 30 1.59 -0.42 7.27
N TYR A 31 1.73 -0.36 8.59
CA TYR A 31 0.80 0.36 9.45
C TYR A 31 0.85 1.87 9.24
N MET A 32 2.05 2.47 9.31
CA MET A 32 2.25 3.91 9.18
C MET A 32 1.86 4.45 7.79
N SER A 33 2.15 3.69 6.74
CA SER A 33 1.75 4.04 5.36
C SER A 33 0.27 3.82 5.06
N LYS A 34 -0.49 3.22 5.99
CA LYS A 34 -1.87 2.77 5.78
C LYS A 34 -2.03 1.90 4.53
N ALA A 35 -1.03 1.10 4.17
CA ALA A 35 -1.03 0.31 2.94
C ALA A 35 -2.26 -0.61 2.81
N HIS A 36 -2.78 -1.12 3.93
CA HIS A 36 -4.00 -1.94 3.96
C HIS A 36 -5.26 -1.21 3.46
N SER A 37 -5.34 0.12 3.59
CA SER A 37 -6.50 0.90 3.14
C SER A 37 -6.67 0.92 1.62
N TYR A 38 -5.58 0.70 0.86
CA TYR A 38 -5.58 0.59 -0.61
C TYR A 38 -6.31 -0.65 -1.15
N LEU A 39 -6.67 -1.60 -0.27
CA LEU A 39 -7.52 -2.72 -0.64
C LEU A 39 -9.00 -2.31 -0.78
N SER A 40 -9.37 -1.14 -0.26
CA SER A 40 -10.72 -0.59 -0.33
C SER A 40 -10.87 0.46 -1.44
N ASP A 41 -12.10 0.94 -1.65
CA ASP A 41 -12.44 2.03 -2.59
C ASP A 41 -12.81 3.33 -1.87
N LYS A 42 -12.48 3.42 -0.59
CA LYS A 42 -12.74 4.60 0.23
C LYS A 42 -11.93 5.80 -0.28
N PRO A 43 -12.56 6.95 -0.57
CA PRO A 43 -11.88 8.12 -1.12
C PRO A 43 -10.85 8.72 -0.14
N GLU A 44 -10.99 8.46 1.17
CA GLU A 44 -10.00 8.84 2.20
C GLU A 44 -8.65 8.14 2.00
N THR A 45 -8.63 7.02 1.28
CA THR A 45 -7.39 6.31 0.93
C THR A 45 -6.50 7.16 0.02
N CYS A 46 -7.10 7.96 -0.86
CA CYS A 46 -6.37 8.81 -1.81
C CYS A 46 -5.60 9.91 -1.08
N ILE A 47 -6.08 10.36 0.08
CA ILE A 47 -5.41 11.39 0.91
C ILE A 47 -4.48 10.81 1.97
N ASN A 48 -4.09 9.54 1.87
CA ASN A 48 -2.97 9.01 2.65
C ASN A 48 -1.66 9.78 2.36
N CYS A 49 -1.57 10.43 1.19
CA CYS A 49 -0.51 11.38 0.84
C CYS A 49 -1.09 12.80 0.74
N HIS A 50 -0.43 13.77 1.37
CA HIS A 50 -0.91 15.16 1.41
C HIS A 50 -1.07 15.81 0.04
N ILE A 51 -0.30 15.36 -0.97
CA ILE A 51 -0.33 15.91 -2.33
C ILE A 51 -1.69 15.72 -3.00
N MET A 52 -2.47 14.75 -2.55
CA MET A 52 -3.82 14.48 -3.03
C MET A 52 -4.90 15.30 -2.31
N ALA A 53 -4.57 16.07 -1.26
CA ALA A 53 -5.55 16.86 -0.53
C ALA A 53 -6.36 17.85 -1.41
N PRO A 54 -5.76 18.57 -2.39
CA PRO A 54 -6.54 19.42 -3.29
C PRO A 54 -7.50 18.63 -4.18
N GLN A 55 -7.11 17.44 -4.63
CA GLN A 55 -7.93 16.59 -5.49
C GLN A 55 -9.13 16.03 -4.72
N TYR A 56 -8.91 15.63 -3.48
CA TYR A 56 -9.99 15.20 -2.60
C TYR A 56 -10.94 16.35 -2.24
N ALA A 57 -10.42 17.54 -1.95
CA ALA A 57 -11.25 18.71 -1.64
C ALA A 57 -12.14 19.13 -2.83
N THR A 58 -11.59 19.12 -4.05
CA THR A 58 -12.35 19.45 -5.26
C THR A 58 -13.39 18.38 -5.59
N TRP A 59 -13.07 17.09 -5.44
CA TRP A 59 -14.06 16.01 -5.53
C TRP A 59 -15.18 16.20 -4.50
N GLY A 60 -14.84 16.50 -3.24
CA GLY A 60 -15.80 16.78 -2.16
C GLY A 60 -16.64 18.04 -2.37
N HIS A 61 -16.20 18.97 -3.22
CA HIS A 61 -16.98 20.13 -3.63
C HIS A 61 -17.68 19.95 -5.00
N SER A 62 -17.69 18.73 -5.54
CA SER A 62 -18.33 18.42 -6.83
C SER A 62 -19.59 17.58 -6.65
N SER A 63 -20.40 17.49 -7.70
CA SER A 63 -21.56 16.59 -7.76
C SER A 63 -21.16 15.11 -7.74
N HIS A 64 -19.91 14.77 -8.02
CA HIS A 64 -19.45 13.38 -8.06
C HIS A 64 -19.43 12.74 -6.66
N ARG A 65 -19.24 13.51 -5.59
CA ARG A 65 -19.11 12.96 -4.23
C ARG A 65 -20.31 12.12 -3.77
N GLU A 66 -21.49 12.42 -4.31
CA GLU A 66 -22.75 11.76 -3.93
C GLU A 66 -22.96 10.44 -4.69
N TRP A 67 -22.24 10.23 -5.79
CA TRP A 67 -22.51 9.15 -6.74
C TRP A 67 -21.33 8.23 -7.00
N THR A 68 -20.10 8.69 -6.75
CA THR A 68 -18.91 7.99 -7.18
C THR A 68 -17.67 8.36 -6.37
N ASN A 69 -16.76 7.40 -6.24
CA ASN A 69 -15.46 7.54 -5.60
C ASN A 69 -14.33 7.72 -6.61
N CYS A 70 -13.14 8.04 -6.11
CA CYS A 70 -11.96 8.25 -6.96
C CYS A 70 -11.65 7.03 -7.86
N ASN A 71 -11.74 5.83 -7.29
CA ASN A 71 -11.41 4.59 -8.01
C ASN A 71 -12.41 4.24 -9.12
N ASP A 72 -13.65 4.71 -9.03
CA ASP A 72 -14.66 4.45 -10.05
C ASP A 72 -14.30 5.11 -11.39
N CYS A 73 -13.54 6.21 -11.36
CA CYS A 73 -13.05 6.89 -12.56
C CYS A 73 -11.59 6.55 -12.89
N HIS A 74 -10.74 6.34 -11.87
CA HIS A 74 -9.29 6.23 -12.03
C HIS A 74 -8.73 4.80 -12.05
N VAL A 75 -9.52 3.79 -11.67
CA VAL A 75 -9.09 2.38 -11.65
C VAL A 75 -9.90 1.58 -12.66
N PRO A 76 -9.30 0.62 -13.39
CA PRO A 76 -10.02 -0.20 -14.36
C PRO A 76 -11.04 -1.12 -13.70
N HIS A 77 -12.21 -1.27 -14.34
CA HIS A 77 -13.35 -2.09 -13.89
C HIS A 77 -13.58 -3.36 -14.71
N ASN A 78 -12.65 -3.70 -15.60
CA ASN A 78 -12.82 -4.83 -16.52
C ASN A 78 -12.75 -6.20 -15.82
N ASN A 79 -11.92 -6.35 -14.79
CA ASN A 79 -11.90 -7.51 -13.90
C ASN A 79 -11.13 -7.21 -12.61
N ILE A 80 -11.45 -7.96 -11.55
CA ILE A 80 -10.89 -7.77 -10.21
C ILE A 80 -9.36 -7.89 -10.16
N PHE A 81 -8.77 -8.78 -10.97
CA PHE A 81 -7.32 -8.96 -11.01
C PHE A 81 -6.64 -7.70 -11.55
N ASN A 82 -7.14 -7.13 -12.65
CA ASN A 82 -6.61 -5.92 -13.25
C ASN A 82 -6.84 -4.69 -12.37
N THR A 83 -7.98 -4.60 -11.68
CA THR A 83 -8.25 -3.56 -10.68
C THR A 83 -7.16 -3.55 -9.59
N TYR A 84 -6.90 -4.68 -8.95
CA TYR A 84 -5.89 -4.75 -7.88
C TYR A 84 -4.46 -4.66 -8.40
N TYR A 85 -4.19 -5.20 -9.59
CA TYR A 85 -2.89 -5.05 -10.25
C TYR A 85 -2.57 -3.58 -10.54
N PHE A 86 -3.53 -2.84 -11.08
CA PHE A 86 -3.39 -1.41 -11.34
C PHE A 86 -3.18 -0.62 -10.05
N LYS A 87 -3.99 -0.87 -9.02
CA LYS A 87 -3.83 -0.25 -7.69
C LYS A 87 -2.43 -0.49 -7.12
N ALA A 88 -1.91 -1.71 -7.22
CA ALA A 88 -0.59 -2.06 -6.72
C ALA A 88 0.52 -1.35 -7.52
N MET A 89 0.43 -1.37 -8.85
CA MET A 89 1.44 -0.76 -9.73
C MET A 89 1.49 0.76 -9.57
N ASP A 90 0.33 1.42 -9.61
CA ASP A 90 0.22 2.87 -9.46
C ASP A 90 0.60 3.34 -8.05
N GLY A 91 0.13 2.64 -7.02
CA GLY A 91 0.50 2.90 -5.63
C GLY A 91 2.00 2.78 -5.38
N LEU A 92 2.64 1.71 -5.88
CA LEU A 92 4.10 1.54 -5.77
C LEU A 92 4.86 2.62 -6.54
N ARG A 93 4.38 3.02 -7.72
CA ARG A 93 4.98 4.10 -8.51
C ARG A 93 4.94 5.43 -7.75
N HIS A 94 3.78 5.80 -7.22
CA HIS A 94 3.63 7.03 -6.43
C HIS A 94 4.50 7.00 -5.17
N ALA A 95 4.48 5.91 -4.41
CA ALA A 95 5.33 5.76 -3.23
C ALA A 95 6.82 5.90 -3.58
N THR A 96 7.26 5.29 -4.69
CA THR A 96 8.65 5.36 -5.15
C THR A 96 9.05 6.77 -5.53
N VAL A 97 8.22 7.46 -6.34
CA VAL A 97 8.50 8.83 -6.79
C VAL A 97 8.57 9.78 -5.59
N PHE A 98 7.62 9.72 -4.66
CA PHE A 98 7.63 10.66 -3.52
C PHE A 98 8.60 10.30 -2.39
N THR A 99 9.22 9.11 -2.42
CA THR A 99 10.21 8.70 -1.42
C THR A 99 11.65 8.84 -1.94
N LEU A 100 11.89 8.52 -3.22
CA LEU A 100 13.24 8.38 -3.78
C LEU A 100 13.62 9.46 -4.79
N ARG A 101 12.68 10.33 -5.20
CA ARG A 101 12.92 11.39 -6.19
C ARG A 101 12.54 12.75 -5.63
#